data_AF-A0A8H7LC56-F1
#
_entry.id   AF-A0A8H7LC56-F1
#
_cell.length_a   1.000
_cell.length_b   1.000
_cell.length_c   1.000
_cell.angle_alpha   90.00
_cell.angle_beta   90.00
_cell.angle_gamma   90.00
#
_symmetry.space_group_name_H-M   'P 1'
#
loop_
_entity.id
_entity.type
_entity.pdbx_description
1 polymer ?
#
loop_
_entity_poly.entity_id
_entity_poly.type
_entity_poly.pdbx_seq_one_letter_code
_entity_poly.pdbx_strand_id
1 'polypeptide(L)'
;MGWVANENVRILDAETAKLLSLADPSVSATHTKLGFFRSRTWPPLWFLLNMVSGANLHTHWWVARLKSVKGEWIVQWVQNISLGDAEMDHAFCRALARTSSNSIIHHLIVEELQAQEIAFVKLADESVLDKFDFSHPHAHAESRAVMALHNLNNLLPVLSLASTLFLACLFSLEGRANELHVTIFGPLRGKTENDARSLSKLGANVDLDKNQFHVHSTVDLSNRLNTDEPSGAKSMLGPVLASLAKMNLLIKILEQVRSSTLTVTSSSYNELSFEVHPYYKPFILRVQSDNNLAFVLGAGAGEKGNVEILVRLLNREFDRSGGALLGAFRYLQETVSIFEAADAVQEELAPAHKYVLQNISGAPKKIQHDKITFSVSFKKDRFAKNQKLLLKFSMKDNFNSQNIKFKKLFESIFAELNEVHKDAIAKKDTFMKLYYDFVIDCSLLKPLMIRITRAFVEFLGSPQS
;
A
#
# COMPACT_ATOMS: atom_id res chain seq x y z
N MET A 1 14.68 -17.94 -34.42
CA MET A 1 14.35 -16.53 -34.72
C MET A 1 14.45 -16.37 -36.22
N GLY A 2 13.34 -16.15 -36.92
CA GLY A 2 13.33 -15.99 -38.38
C GLY A 2 12.76 -14.63 -38.72
N TRP A 3 13.46 -13.87 -39.58
CA TRP A 3 12.93 -12.67 -40.18
C TRP A 3 12.28 -13.00 -41.51
N VAL A 4 11.10 -12.43 -41.74
CA VAL A 4 10.37 -12.56 -42.99
C VAL A 4 10.38 -11.20 -43.67
N ALA A 5 10.85 -11.15 -44.92
CA ALA A 5 10.79 -9.95 -45.73
C ALA A 5 9.33 -9.55 -45.98
N ASN A 6 9.02 -8.28 -45.81
CA ASN A 6 7.68 -7.74 -45.99
C ASN A 6 7.68 -6.73 -47.14
N GLU A 7 7.19 -7.17 -48.30
CA GLU A 7 7.14 -6.36 -49.53
C GLU A 7 5.95 -5.39 -49.56
N ASN A 8 4.99 -5.57 -48.65
CA ASN A 8 3.76 -4.77 -48.58
C ASN A 8 3.97 -3.43 -47.84
N VAL A 9 5.11 -3.26 -47.17
CA VAL A 9 5.46 -2.02 -46.49
C VAL A 9 6.22 -1.13 -47.46
N ARG A 10 5.67 0.05 -47.75
CA ARG A 10 6.31 1.10 -48.54
C ARG A 10 6.15 2.42 -47.80
N ILE A 11 7.27 3.10 -47.55
CA ILE A 11 7.32 4.45 -46.99
C ILE A 11 7.51 5.45 -48.13
N LEU A 12 6.93 6.64 -47.99
CA LEU A 12 7.06 7.74 -48.95
C LEU A 12 8.51 8.23 -49.01
N ASP A 13 8.89 8.81 -50.14
CA ASP A 13 10.24 9.37 -50.36
C ASP A 13 10.63 10.42 -49.31
N ALA A 14 9.64 11.17 -48.80
CA ALA A 14 9.85 12.13 -47.72
C ALA A 14 10.24 11.47 -46.39
N GLU A 15 9.68 10.32 -46.05
CA GLU A 15 10.05 9.54 -44.85
C GLU A 15 11.38 8.81 -45.07
N THR A 16 11.62 8.34 -46.29
CA THR A 16 12.92 7.78 -46.69
C THR A 16 14.04 8.80 -46.55
N ALA A 17 13.82 10.05 -46.95
CA ALA A 17 14.77 11.14 -46.76
C ALA A 17 15.07 11.44 -45.28
N LYS A 18 14.08 11.32 -44.39
CA LYS A 18 14.28 11.45 -42.93
C LYS A 18 15.09 10.30 -42.35
N LEU A 19 14.91 9.08 -42.86
CA LEU A 19 15.73 7.92 -42.45
C LEU A 19 17.17 8.06 -42.95
N LEU A 20 17.36 8.55 -44.17
CA LEU A 20 18.67 8.80 -44.78
C LEU A 20 19.47 9.86 -44.02
N SER A 21 18.83 10.95 -43.58
CA SER A 21 19.51 11.98 -42.78
C SER A 21 19.97 11.51 -41.41
N LEU A 22 19.38 10.43 -40.88
CA LEU A 22 19.80 9.78 -39.63
C LEU A 22 20.94 8.76 -39.82
N ALA A 23 21.22 8.37 -41.06
CA ALA A 23 22.25 7.39 -41.41
C ALA A 23 23.61 8.07 -41.61
N ASP A 24 23.64 8.99 -42.58
CA ASP A 24 24.81 9.74 -43.01
C ASP A 24 24.32 10.85 -43.95
N PRO A 25 24.61 12.15 -43.69
CA PRO A 25 24.17 13.26 -44.54
C PRO A 25 24.74 13.22 -45.98
N SER A 26 25.71 12.35 -46.27
CA SER A 26 26.34 12.21 -47.60
C SER A 26 25.63 11.23 -48.55
N VAL A 27 24.64 10.46 -48.09
CA VAL A 27 23.97 9.41 -48.89
C VAL A 27 22.76 9.97 -49.63
N SER A 28 22.81 9.97 -50.98
CA SER A 28 21.69 10.37 -51.85
C SER A 28 20.63 9.27 -51.98
N ALA A 29 19.36 9.63 -51.91
CA ALA A 29 18.20 8.75 -52.05
C ALA A 29 18.11 8.02 -53.41
N THR A 30 18.84 8.49 -54.43
CA THR A 30 18.72 8.02 -55.82
C THR A 30 19.33 6.64 -56.08
N HIS A 31 20.17 6.12 -55.17
CA HIS A 31 20.85 4.82 -55.33
C HIS A 31 20.71 3.90 -54.11
N THR A 32 19.61 4.02 -53.35
CA THR A 32 19.39 3.24 -52.13
C THR A 32 18.21 2.29 -52.27
N LYS A 33 18.38 1.04 -51.81
CA LYS A 33 17.29 0.06 -51.70
C LYS A 33 16.97 -0.22 -50.24
N LEU A 34 15.72 0.00 -49.85
CA LEU A 34 15.20 -0.31 -48.52
C LEU A 34 14.49 -1.67 -48.50
N GLY A 35 14.82 -2.49 -47.50
CA GLY A 35 14.14 -3.74 -47.20
C GLY A 35 13.52 -3.69 -45.80
N PHE A 36 12.30 -4.24 -45.67
CA PHE A 36 11.58 -4.32 -44.41
C PHE A 36 11.47 -5.78 -44.00
N PHE A 37 11.87 -6.08 -42.78
CA PHE A 37 11.86 -7.42 -42.24
C PHE A 37 11.08 -7.45 -40.94
N ARG A 38 10.26 -8.49 -40.75
CA ARG A 38 9.47 -8.70 -39.53
C ARG A 38 9.89 -9.99 -38.84
N SER A 39 10.02 -9.95 -37.52
CA SER A 39 10.13 -11.17 -36.71
C SER A 39 8.77 -11.55 -36.13
N ARG A 40 8.50 -12.86 -36.00
CA ARG A 40 7.31 -13.38 -35.32
C ARG A 40 7.34 -13.16 -33.80
N THR A 41 8.51 -12.89 -33.22
CA THR A 41 8.69 -12.64 -31.78
C THR A 41 8.56 -11.17 -31.41
N TRP A 42 8.40 -10.27 -32.39
CA TRP A 42 8.34 -8.83 -32.16
C TRP A 42 6.91 -8.32 -32.13
N PRO A 43 6.66 -7.20 -31.42
CA PRO A 43 5.33 -6.64 -31.39
C PRO A 43 4.82 -6.24 -32.78
N PRO A 44 3.49 -6.21 -32.95
CA PRO A 44 2.89 -5.71 -34.18
C PRO A 44 3.41 -4.29 -34.45
N LEU A 45 3.63 -3.97 -35.73
CA LEU A 45 4.15 -2.68 -36.20
C LEU A 45 5.66 -2.43 -36.02
N TRP A 46 6.43 -3.40 -35.52
CA TRP A 46 7.89 -3.31 -35.42
C TRP A 46 8.60 -4.01 -36.57
N PHE A 47 9.60 -3.34 -37.13
CA PHE A 47 10.31 -3.77 -38.33
C PHE A 47 11.83 -3.56 -38.19
N LEU A 48 12.58 -4.50 -38.74
CA LEU A 48 14.00 -4.35 -39.03
C LEU A 48 14.11 -3.78 -40.44
N LEU A 49 14.71 -2.60 -40.54
CA LEU A 49 14.99 -1.93 -41.79
C LEU A 49 16.42 -2.24 -42.20
N ASN A 50 16.59 -2.59 -43.47
CA ASN A 50 17.89 -2.69 -44.10
C ASN A 50 17.94 -1.67 -45.23
N MET A 51 19.00 -0.88 -45.31
CA MET A 51 19.33 -0.10 -46.50
C MET A 51 20.65 -0.57 -47.07
N VAL A 52 20.64 -0.86 -48.36
CA VAL A 52 21.85 -1.05 -49.15
C VAL A 52 22.03 0.18 -50.02
N SER A 53 23.15 0.88 -49.84
CA SER A 53 23.53 2.01 -50.67
C SER A 53 24.44 1.55 -51.80
N GLY A 54 24.02 1.77 -53.04
CA GLY A 54 24.82 1.44 -54.23
C GLY A 54 26.02 2.37 -54.44
N ALA A 55 26.08 3.50 -53.72
CA ALA A 55 27.14 4.50 -53.88
C ALA A 55 28.40 4.17 -53.07
N ASN A 56 28.23 3.60 -51.87
CA ASN A 56 29.32 3.31 -50.94
C ASN A 56 29.39 1.81 -50.56
N LEU A 57 28.49 0.97 -51.10
CA LEU A 57 28.37 -0.46 -50.83
C LEU A 57 28.20 -0.82 -49.34
N HIS A 58 27.86 0.16 -48.50
CA HIS A 58 27.59 -0.06 -47.08
C HIS A 58 26.13 -0.47 -46.87
N THR A 59 25.95 -1.31 -45.86
CA THR A 59 24.65 -1.79 -45.41
C THR A 59 24.35 -1.17 -44.05
N HIS A 60 23.21 -0.52 -43.95
CA HIS A 60 22.77 0.13 -42.73
C HIS A 60 21.53 -0.57 -42.17
N TRP A 61 21.49 -0.73 -40.86
CA TRP A 61 20.41 -1.44 -40.17
C TRP A 61 19.72 -0.53 -39.16
N TRP A 62 18.40 -0.50 -39.19
CA TRP A 62 17.61 0.18 -38.15
C TRP A 62 16.52 -0.72 -37.61
N VAL A 63 16.10 -0.45 -36.39
CA VAL A 63 14.80 -0.91 -35.90
C VAL A 63 13.86 0.27 -35.90
N ALA A 64 12.65 0.06 -36.42
CA ALA A 64 11.63 1.08 -36.43
C ALA A 64 10.26 0.53 -36.04
N ARG A 65 9.45 1.43 -35.49
CA ARG A 65 8.02 1.26 -35.32
C ARG A 65 7.31 2.03 -36.43
N LEU A 66 6.58 1.32 -37.29
CA LEU A 66 5.88 1.89 -38.44
C LEU A 66 4.38 1.78 -38.24
N LYS A 67 3.64 2.88 -38.42
CA LYS A 67 2.19 2.88 -38.30
C LYS A 67 1.55 3.17 -39.65
N SER A 68 0.53 2.38 -40.01
CA SER A 68 -0.32 2.70 -41.16
C SER A 68 -1.34 3.76 -40.76
N VAL A 69 -1.30 4.91 -41.43
CA VAL A 69 -2.25 6.02 -41.26
C VAL A 69 -2.85 6.29 -42.63
N LYS A 70 -4.17 6.08 -42.77
CA LYS A 70 -4.90 6.26 -44.04
C LYS A 70 -4.31 5.48 -45.24
N GLY A 71 -3.70 4.32 -44.99
CA GLY A 71 -3.09 3.49 -46.03
C GLY A 71 -1.61 3.78 -46.30
N GLU A 72 -1.04 4.82 -45.68
CA GLU A 72 0.38 5.17 -45.79
C GLU A 72 1.15 4.73 -44.55
N TRP A 73 2.36 4.18 -44.72
CA TRP A 73 3.22 3.83 -43.60
C TRP A 73 4.06 5.03 -43.17
N ILE A 74 4.02 5.37 -41.88
CA ILE A 74 4.77 6.49 -41.29
C ILE A 74 5.70 5.97 -40.21
N VAL A 75 6.92 6.51 -40.14
CA VAL A 75 7.90 6.17 -39.09
C VAL A 75 7.48 6.87 -37.79
N GLN A 76 7.11 6.12 -36.77
CA GLN A 76 6.82 6.66 -35.45
C GLN A 76 8.07 6.76 -34.58
N TRP A 77 8.97 5.79 -34.74
CA TRP A 77 10.21 5.70 -33.99
C TRP A 77 11.23 4.92 -34.81
N VAL A 78 12.50 5.29 -34.69
CA VAL A 78 13.62 4.61 -35.36
C VAL A 78 14.89 4.70 -34.51
N GLN A 79 15.69 3.65 -34.55
CA GLN A 79 17.02 3.61 -33.95
C GLN A 79 18.01 2.90 -34.88
N ASN A 80 19.15 3.53 -35.11
CA ASN A 80 20.26 2.97 -35.88
C ASN A 80 20.97 1.87 -35.08
N ILE A 81 21.32 0.78 -35.76
CA ILE A 81 22.08 -0.34 -35.21
C ILE A 81 23.46 -0.32 -35.86
N SER A 82 24.45 0.18 -35.12
CA SER A 82 25.86 0.11 -35.50
C SER A 82 26.49 -1.16 -34.92
N LEU A 83 26.41 -2.23 -35.70
CA LEU A 83 27.30 -3.39 -35.55
C LEU A 83 28.42 -3.11 -36.54
N GLY A 84 29.68 -3.06 -36.10
CA GLY A 84 30.81 -2.68 -36.96
C GLY A 84 30.93 -3.51 -38.25
N ASP A 85 31.92 -3.23 -39.08
CA ASP A 85 32.16 -3.91 -40.36
C ASP A 85 32.60 -5.37 -40.17
N ALA A 86 31.67 -6.21 -39.73
CA ALA A 86 31.81 -7.66 -39.61
C ALA A 86 31.18 -8.32 -40.84
N GLU A 87 31.74 -9.46 -41.26
CA GLU A 87 31.14 -10.29 -42.29
C GLU A 87 29.70 -10.67 -41.88
N MET A 88 28.77 -10.74 -42.84
CA MET A 88 27.38 -11.17 -42.60
C MET A 88 27.31 -12.67 -42.30
N ASP A 89 27.85 -13.08 -41.17
CA ASP A 89 27.86 -14.45 -40.68
C ASP A 89 26.71 -14.70 -39.69
N HIS A 90 26.64 -15.93 -39.17
CA HIS A 90 25.63 -16.30 -38.19
C HIS A 90 25.80 -15.51 -36.87
N ALA A 91 27.03 -15.12 -36.51
CA ALA A 91 27.28 -14.33 -35.30
C ALA A 91 26.74 -12.89 -35.45
N PHE A 92 26.95 -12.27 -36.61
CA PHE A 92 26.38 -10.98 -36.99
C PHE A 92 24.86 -11.00 -36.92
N CYS A 93 24.22 -12.00 -37.52
CA CYS A 93 22.75 -12.12 -37.50
C CYS A 93 22.21 -12.30 -36.07
N ARG A 94 22.94 -13.04 -35.22
CA ARG A 94 22.59 -13.21 -33.80
C ARG A 94 22.75 -11.90 -33.03
N ALA A 95 23.85 -11.18 -33.25
CA ALA A 95 24.11 -9.87 -32.64
C ALA A 95 23.07 -8.83 -33.09
N LEU A 96 22.68 -8.86 -34.36
CA LEU A 96 21.62 -8.03 -34.93
C LEU A 96 20.27 -8.33 -34.30
N ALA A 97 19.86 -9.60 -34.23
CA ALA A 97 18.60 -10.02 -33.58
C ALA A 97 18.55 -9.64 -32.10
N ARG A 98 19.68 -9.75 -31.40
CA ARG A 98 19.82 -9.36 -30.00
C ARG A 98 19.68 -7.85 -29.85
N THR A 99 20.55 -7.07 -30.51
CA THR A 99 20.58 -5.60 -30.41
C THR A 99 19.25 -4.98 -30.80
N SER A 100 18.64 -5.49 -31.87
CA SER A 100 17.32 -5.03 -32.29
C SER A 100 16.22 -5.31 -31.26
N SER A 101 16.15 -6.52 -30.72
CA SER A 101 15.16 -6.86 -29.68
C SER A 101 15.36 -6.01 -28.40
N ASN A 102 16.61 -5.72 -28.03
CA ASN A 102 16.94 -4.87 -26.90
C ASN A 102 16.46 -3.43 -27.11
N SER A 103 16.65 -2.89 -28.31
CA SER A 103 16.19 -1.55 -28.67
C SER A 103 14.66 -1.42 -28.58
N ILE A 104 13.92 -2.47 -28.99
CA ILE A 104 12.46 -2.53 -28.83
C ILE A 104 12.07 -2.52 -27.36
N ILE A 105 12.64 -3.43 -26.56
CA ILE A 105 12.33 -3.54 -25.12
C ILE A 105 12.65 -2.23 -24.40
N HIS A 106 13.80 -1.64 -24.69
CA HIS A 106 14.22 -0.35 -24.14
C HIS A 106 13.21 0.76 -24.47
N HIS A 107 12.76 0.85 -25.72
CA HIS A 107 11.74 1.82 -26.11
C HIS A 107 10.42 1.59 -25.36
N LEU A 108 9.97 0.34 -25.22
CA LEU A 108 8.74 0.02 -24.49
C LEU A 108 8.82 0.39 -23.00
N ILE A 109 9.97 0.18 -22.35
CA ILE A 109 10.23 0.61 -20.97
C ILE A 109 10.17 2.13 -20.86
N VAL A 110 10.77 2.85 -21.83
CA VAL A 110 10.74 4.32 -21.87
C VAL A 110 9.31 4.83 -22.04
N GLU A 111 8.51 4.25 -22.95
CA GLU A 111 7.09 4.62 -23.11
C GLU A 111 6.31 4.39 -21.81
N GLU A 112 6.56 3.28 -21.09
CA GLU A 112 5.90 2.98 -19.82
C GLU A 112 6.29 3.99 -18.72
N LEU A 113 7.57 4.35 -18.60
CA LEU A 113 8.03 5.37 -17.66
C LEU A 113 7.41 6.74 -17.96
N GLN A 114 7.34 7.13 -19.23
CA GLN A 114 6.72 8.39 -19.66
C GLN A 114 5.21 8.42 -19.41
N ALA A 115 4.52 7.31 -19.68
CA ALA A 115 3.08 7.18 -19.41
C ALA A 115 2.74 7.27 -17.91
N GLN A 116 3.67 6.86 -17.05
CA GLN A 116 3.57 6.98 -15.58
C GLN A 116 4.14 8.30 -15.04
N GLU A 117 4.52 9.24 -15.91
CA GLU A 117 5.11 10.55 -15.55
C GLU A 117 6.38 10.44 -14.67
N ILE A 118 7.15 9.36 -14.83
CA ILE A 118 8.41 9.14 -14.10
C ILE A 118 9.55 9.78 -14.89
N ALA A 119 10.21 10.79 -14.32
CA ALA A 119 11.41 11.38 -14.90
C ALA A 119 12.62 10.44 -14.76
N PHE A 120 13.40 10.27 -15.82
CA PHE A 120 14.55 9.37 -15.84
C PHE A 120 15.70 9.89 -16.71
N VAL A 121 16.91 9.41 -16.44
CA VAL A 121 18.12 9.63 -17.25
C VAL A 121 18.74 8.27 -17.56
N LYS A 122 18.96 7.98 -18.84
CA LYS A 122 19.70 6.77 -19.25
C LYS A 122 21.18 6.92 -18.90
N LEU A 123 21.75 5.93 -18.25
CA LEU A 123 23.17 5.91 -17.92
C LEU A 123 23.95 5.22 -19.04
N ALA A 124 25.03 5.86 -19.49
CA ALA A 124 25.98 5.26 -20.45
C ALA A 124 27.05 4.43 -19.74
N ASP A 125 27.35 4.76 -18.48
CA ASP A 125 28.32 4.06 -17.65
C ASP A 125 27.59 3.13 -16.65
N GLU A 126 27.89 1.83 -16.74
CA GLU A 126 27.33 0.79 -15.89
C GLU A 126 28.08 0.63 -14.55
N SER A 127 29.13 1.43 -14.28
CA SER A 127 29.90 1.41 -13.02
C SER A 127 29.06 1.61 -11.75
N VAL A 128 27.83 2.09 -11.90
CA VAL A 128 26.85 2.15 -10.82
C VAL A 128 26.49 0.75 -10.32
N LEU A 129 26.41 -0.26 -11.19
CA LEU A 129 26.11 -1.64 -10.78
C LEU A 129 27.19 -2.18 -9.83
N ASP A 130 28.45 -1.87 -10.08
CA ASP A 130 29.58 -2.27 -9.23
C ASP A 130 29.51 -1.61 -7.85
N LYS A 131 29.11 -0.32 -7.79
CA LYS A 131 28.94 0.40 -6.51
C LYS A 131 27.83 -0.18 -5.63
N PHE A 132 26.85 -0.85 -6.22
CA PHE A 132 25.76 -1.51 -5.51
C PHE A 132 25.97 -3.02 -5.37
N ASP A 133 27.20 -3.51 -5.65
CA ASP A 133 27.57 -4.94 -5.67
C ASP A 133 26.52 -5.82 -6.36
N PHE A 134 25.96 -5.31 -7.45
CA PHE A 134 24.80 -5.91 -8.09
C PHE A 134 25.23 -6.92 -9.13
N SER A 135 25.69 -8.10 -8.67
CA SER A 135 26.01 -9.23 -9.53
C SER A 135 24.75 -10.03 -9.85
N HIS A 136 24.12 -9.76 -10.99
CA HIS A 136 23.05 -10.62 -11.48
C HIS A 136 23.57 -12.04 -11.77
N PRO A 137 22.77 -13.11 -11.56
CA PRO A 137 23.14 -14.48 -11.92
C PRO A 137 23.53 -14.61 -13.40
N HIS A 138 22.96 -13.76 -14.24
CA HIS A 138 23.27 -13.62 -15.66
C HIS A 138 24.28 -12.48 -15.92
N ALA A 139 25.34 -12.42 -15.10
CA ALA A 139 26.45 -11.45 -15.12
C ALA A 139 27.00 -11.18 -16.55
N HIS A 140 26.90 -12.17 -17.43
CA HIS A 140 27.45 -12.17 -18.78
C HIS A 140 26.46 -11.77 -19.89
N ALA A 141 25.21 -11.42 -19.54
CA ALA A 141 24.26 -10.93 -20.53
C ALA A 141 24.68 -9.51 -20.98
N GLU A 142 25.36 -9.39 -22.12
CA GLU A 142 25.72 -8.14 -22.84
C GLU A 142 24.54 -7.19 -23.16
N SER A 143 23.31 -7.53 -22.78
CA SER A 143 22.13 -6.69 -22.98
C SER A 143 21.62 -6.16 -21.66
N ARG A 144 22.16 -5.02 -21.24
CA ARG A 144 21.77 -4.33 -20.02
C ARG A 144 21.41 -2.90 -20.36
N ALA A 145 20.36 -2.41 -19.70
CA ALA A 145 20.04 -0.99 -19.69
C ALA A 145 19.90 -0.55 -18.24
N VAL A 146 20.64 0.49 -17.87
CA VAL A 146 20.55 1.11 -16.54
C VAL A 146 20.00 2.53 -16.70
N MET A 147 18.95 2.84 -15.96
CA MET A 147 18.32 4.15 -15.93
C MET A 147 18.33 4.69 -14.50
N ALA A 148 18.71 5.95 -14.33
CA ALA A 148 18.51 6.69 -13.10
C ALA A 148 17.10 7.27 -13.09
N LEU A 149 16.26 6.87 -12.15
CA LEU A 149 14.92 7.35 -11.93
C LEU A 149 14.93 8.49 -10.91
N HIS A 150 14.27 9.60 -11.21
CA HIS A 150 14.12 10.72 -10.29
C HIS A 150 13.03 10.40 -9.26
N ASN A 151 13.40 10.37 -7.98
CA ASN A 151 12.48 10.12 -6.88
C ASN A 151 11.93 11.45 -6.35
N LEU A 152 10.96 12.04 -7.06
CA LEU A 152 10.22 13.24 -6.63
C LEU A 152 9.11 12.89 -5.62
N ASN A 153 9.41 12.06 -4.61
CA ASN A 153 8.47 11.52 -3.60
C ASN A 153 7.28 10.67 -4.13
N ASN A 154 7.13 10.51 -5.44
CA ASN A 154 6.06 9.70 -6.04
C ASN A 154 6.38 8.19 -6.06
N LEU A 155 7.65 7.80 -6.16
CA LEU A 155 8.08 6.40 -6.26
C LEU A 155 8.34 5.77 -4.89
N LEU A 156 9.12 6.46 -4.05
CA LEU A 156 9.33 6.10 -2.65
C LEU A 156 9.46 7.38 -1.79
N PRO A 157 8.41 7.78 -1.06
CA PRO A 157 8.44 8.85 -0.07
C PRO A 157 9.02 8.28 1.22
N VAL A 158 10.33 8.25 1.29
CA VAL A 158 11.04 8.08 2.55
C VAL A 158 12.05 9.20 2.63
N LEU A 159 11.98 10.01 3.69
CA LEU A 159 12.94 11.08 3.98
C LEU A 159 14.41 10.59 4.03
N SER A 160 14.63 9.27 4.12
CA SER A 160 15.94 8.63 4.18
C SER A 160 16.43 7.98 2.87
N LEU A 161 15.67 8.08 1.78
CA LEU A 161 16.11 7.64 0.44
C LEU A 161 16.74 8.81 -0.32
N ALA A 162 17.70 8.49 -1.19
CA ALA A 162 18.21 9.48 -2.13
C ALA A 162 17.12 9.94 -3.10
N SER A 163 17.27 11.16 -3.64
CA SER A 163 16.45 11.72 -4.71
C SER A 163 16.51 10.93 -6.02
N THR A 164 17.27 9.84 -6.06
CA THR A 164 17.54 9.04 -7.25
C THR A 164 17.48 7.55 -6.89
N LEU A 165 16.71 6.81 -7.67
CA LEU A 165 16.68 5.35 -7.70
C LEU A 165 17.27 4.86 -9.02
N PHE A 166 17.67 3.60 -9.10
CA PHE A 166 18.19 3.02 -10.31
C PHE A 166 17.31 1.85 -10.77
N LEU A 167 17.10 1.76 -12.08
CA LEU A 167 16.38 0.70 -12.75
C LEU A 167 17.37 -0.03 -13.66
N ALA A 168 17.61 -1.30 -13.38
CA ALA A 168 18.36 -2.19 -14.25
C ALA A 168 17.39 -3.14 -14.96
N CYS A 169 17.50 -3.18 -16.28
CA CYS A 169 16.75 -4.10 -17.13
C CYS A 169 17.72 -5.02 -17.85
N LEU A 170 17.59 -6.32 -17.63
CA LEU A 170 18.39 -7.33 -18.30
C LEU A 170 17.49 -8.26 -19.10
N PHE A 171 17.86 -8.43 -20.36
CA PHE A 171 17.17 -9.35 -21.25
C PHE A 171 17.96 -10.64 -21.37
N SER A 172 17.34 -11.75 -20.96
CA SER A 172 17.92 -13.09 -21.11
C SER A 172 17.30 -13.81 -22.30
N LEU A 173 18.17 -14.26 -23.20
CA LEU A 173 17.86 -15.19 -24.29
C LEU A 173 18.27 -16.64 -23.95
N GLU A 174 18.86 -16.88 -22.77
CA GLU A 174 19.37 -18.18 -22.37
C GLU A 174 18.26 -19.03 -21.76
N GLY A 175 17.60 -19.85 -22.58
CA GLY A 175 16.57 -20.80 -22.13
C GLY A 175 15.46 -21.07 -23.14
N ARG A 176 14.36 -21.70 -22.68
CA ARG A 176 13.13 -21.92 -23.47
C ARG A 176 12.17 -20.72 -23.43
N ALA A 177 12.40 -19.72 -22.58
CA ALA A 177 11.54 -18.55 -22.37
C ALA A 177 12.32 -17.24 -22.59
N ASN A 178 11.71 -16.27 -23.26
CA ASN A 178 12.25 -14.92 -23.40
C ASN A 178 11.91 -14.13 -22.12
N GLU A 179 12.87 -13.94 -21.23
CA GLU A 179 12.63 -13.32 -19.93
C GLU A 179 13.27 -11.93 -19.82
N LEU A 180 12.50 -10.97 -19.32
CA LEU A 180 12.98 -9.65 -18.92
C LEU A 180 13.10 -9.62 -17.40
N HIS A 181 14.33 -9.45 -16.91
CA HIS A 181 14.62 -9.22 -15.52
C HIS A 181 14.67 -7.72 -15.26
N VAL A 182 13.80 -7.25 -14.37
CA VAL A 182 13.71 -5.84 -13.99
C VAL A 182 14.04 -5.72 -12.52
N THR A 183 15.02 -4.89 -12.19
CA THR A 183 15.39 -4.60 -10.80
C THR A 183 15.40 -3.10 -10.55
N ILE A 184 14.68 -2.67 -9.51
CA ILE A 184 14.82 -1.32 -8.95
C ILE A 184 15.66 -1.39 -7.68
N PHE A 185 16.68 -0.54 -7.57
CA PHE A 185 17.58 -0.50 -6.42
C PHE A 185 17.98 0.93 -6.07
N GLY A 186 18.48 1.11 -4.85
CA GLY A 186 18.94 2.41 -4.38
C GLY A 186 19.38 2.39 -2.92
N PRO A 187 19.84 3.53 -2.41
CA PRO A 187 20.29 3.65 -1.02
C PRO A 187 19.08 3.76 -0.07
N LEU A 188 19.05 2.95 0.98
CA LEU A 188 18.03 2.96 2.04
C LEU A 188 18.72 3.07 3.42
N ARG A 189 18.65 4.26 4.03
CA ARG A 189 19.33 4.55 5.30
C ARG A 189 18.42 4.41 6.51
N GLY A 190 19.01 4.05 7.66
CA GLY A 190 18.39 4.16 8.99
C GLY A 190 17.36 3.06 9.34
N LYS A 191 17.44 1.91 8.66
CA LYS A 191 16.56 0.77 8.89
C LYS A 191 17.21 -0.25 9.82
N THR A 192 16.40 -0.91 10.63
CA THR A 192 16.80 -1.94 11.60
C THR A 192 16.71 -3.34 11.00
N GLU A 193 17.27 -4.35 11.67
CA GLU A 193 17.10 -5.77 11.28
C GLU A 193 15.64 -6.21 11.19
N ASN A 194 14.77 -5.66 12.05
CA ASN A 194 13.34 -5.93 12.00
C ASN A 194 12.68 -5.29 10.78
N ASP A 195 13.14 -4.11 10.38
CA ASP A 195 12.68 -3.45 9.16
C ASP A 195 13.12 -4.26 7.94
N ALA A 196 14.38 -4.68 7.87
CA ALA A 196 14.89 -5.52 6.79
C ALA A 196 14.14 -6.86 6.67
N ARG A 197 13.86 -7.53 7.81
CA ARG A 197 13.05 -8.76 7.83
C ARG A 197 11.61 -8.55 7.39
N SER A 198 11.07 -7.36 7.57
CA SER A 198 9.70 -7.02 7.15
C SER A 198 9.66 -6.64 5.67
N LEU A 199 10.70 -5.96 5.17
CA LEU A 199 10.85 -5.57 3.77
C LEU A 199 11.20 -6.76 2.86
N SER A 200 12.03 -7.70 3.33
CA SER A 200 12.36 -8.93 2.60
C SER A 200 11.13 -9.78 2.30
N LYS A 201 10.14 -9.73 3.20
CA LYS A 201 8.85 -10.39 2.99
C LYS A 201 8.07 -9.76 1.83
N LEU A 202 8.28 -8.51 1.44
CA LEU A 202 7.60 -7.91 0.28
C LEU A 202 8.34 -8.09 -1.05
N GLY A 203 9.37 -8.95 -1.09
CA GLY A 203 10.24 -9.11 -2.26
C GLY A 203 11.28 -7.99 -2.40
N ALA A 204 11.48 -7.19 -1.35
CA ALA A 204 12.51 -6.16 -1.28
C ALA A 204 13.67 -6.64 -0.40
N ASN A 205 14.81 -6.97 -1.01
CA ASN A 205 16.00 -7.33 -0.27
C ASN A 205 16.68 -6.06 0.25
N VAL A 206 16.99 -6.02 1.55
CA VAL A 206 17.63 -4.89 2.22
C VAL A 206 18.97 -5.35 2.76
N ASP A 207 20.04 -4.69 2.31
CA ASP A 207 21.39 -4.84 2.84
C ASP A 207 21.63 -3.73 3.86
N LEU A 208 21.70 -4.10 5.14
CA LEU A 208 21.87 -3.17 6.26
C LEU A 208 23.30 -2.63 6.35
N ASP A 209 24.29 -3.45 5.99
CA ASP A 209 25.70 -3.06 6.06
C ASP A 209 26.00 -2.02 4.99
N LYS A 210 25.43 -2.19 3.80
CA LYS A 210 25.61 -1.26 2.68
C LYS A 210 24.60 -0.13 2.65
N ASN A 211 23.56 -0.18 3.48
CA ASN A 211 22.40 0.73 3.44
C ASN A 211 21.76 0.77 2.05
N GLN A 212 21.45 -0.39 1.48
CA GLN A 212 20.93 -0.53 0.12
C GLN A 212 19.68 -1.40 0.12
N PHE A 213 18.82 -1.20 -0.90
CA PHE A 213 17.71 -2.09 -1.16
C PHE A 213 17.64 -2.45 -2.65
N HIS A 214 17.04 -3.60 -2.96
CA HIS A 214 16.69 -3.98 -4.32
C HIS A 214 15.39 -4.76 -4.37
N VAL A 215 14.58 -4.50 -5.39
CA VAL A 215 13.31 -5.17 -5.71
C VAL A 215 13.44 -5.77 -7.09
N HIS A 216 13.29 -7.09 -7.19
CA HIS A 216 13.45 -7.84 -8.43
C HIS A 216 12.11 -8.38 -8.95
N SER A 217 11.90 -8.33 -10.26
CA SER A 217 10.81 -9.04 -10.92
C SER A 217 11.25 -9.60 -12.27
N THR A 218 10.58 -10.67 -12.68
CA THR A 218 10.79 -11.36 -13.95
C THR A 218 9.52 -11.32 -14.78
N VAL A 219 9.63 -10.91 -16.04
CA VAL A 219 8.50 -10.83 -16.97
C VAL A 219 8.76 -11.74 -18.16
N ASP A 220 7.87 -12.71 -18.39
CA ASP A 220 7.88 -13.53 -19.60
C ASP A 220 7.36 -12.72 -20.80
N LEU A 221 8.22 -12.52 -21.79
CA LEU A 221 7.96 -11.75 -23.01
C LEU A 221 7.35 -12.59 -24.13
N SER A 222 7.35 -13.93 -24.00
CA SER A 222 6.94 -14.87 -25.06
C SER A 222 5.50 -14.65 -25.54
N ASN A 223 4.60 -14.26 -24.62
CA ASN A 223 3.19 -13.98 -24.89
C ASN A 223 2.84 -12.49 -24.89
N ARG A 224 3.69 -11.62 -24.32
CA ARG A 224 3.38 -10.18 -24.13
C ARG A 224 3.70 -9.30 -25.32
N LEU A 225 4.64 -9.70 -26.17
CA LEU A 225 5.00 -8.90 -27.35
C LEU A 225 3.96 -9.04 -28.47
N ASN A 226 3.27 -10.19 -28.58
CA ASN A 226 2.46 -10.54 -29.76
C ASN A 226 0.99 -10.07 -29.75
N THR A 227 0.51 -9.38 -28.72
CA THR A 227 -0.91 -9.00 -28.60
C THR A 227 -1.17 -7.54 -29.01
N ASP A 228 -2.27 -7.31 -29.74
CA ASP A 228 -2.75 -5.98 -30.18
C ASP A 228 -3.48 -5.19 -29.07
N GLU A 229 -3.37 -5.61 -27.81
CA GLU A 229 -4.11 -4.97 -26.73
C GLU A 229 -3.61 -3.55 -26.41
N PRO A 230 -4.54 -2.64 -26.04
CA PRO A 230 -4.22 -1.25 -25.72
C PRO A 230 -3.24 -1.17 -24.53
N SER A 231 -2.42 -0.12 -24.56
CA SER A 231 -1.29 0.25 -23.69
C SER A 231 -1.33 -0.13 -22.19
N GLY A 232 -2.49 -0.35 -21.57
CA GLY A 232 -2.61 -0.77 -20.17
C GLY A 232 -2.24 -2.24 -19.88
N ALA A 233 -2.35 -3.15 -20.85
CA ALA A 233 -2.11 -4.59 -20.64
C ALA A 233 -0.63 -5.04 -20.79
N LYS A 234 0.25 -4.12 -21.23
CA LYS A 234 1.66 -4.40 -21.55
C LYS A 234 2.65 -3.94 -20.47
N SER A 235 2.20 -3.82 -19.23
CA SER A 235 3.05 -3.31 -18.15
C SER A 235 4.23 -4.27 -17.89
N MET A 236 5.43 -3.86 -18.30
CA MET A 236 6.70 -4.54 -18.05
C MET A 236 7.26 -4.14 -16.68
N LEU A 237 6.99 -2.91 -16.25
CA LEU A 237 7.43 -2.37 -14.96
C LEU A 237 6.42 -2.57 -13.84
N GLY A 238 5.15 -2.82 -14.16
CA GLY A 238 4.03 -2.90 -13.21
C GLY A 238 4.27 -3.79 -12.00
N PRO A 239 4.77 -5.04 -12.16
CA PRO A 239 5.07 -5.90 -11.02
C PRO A 239 6.12 -5.30 -10.06
N VAL A 240 7.18 -4.70 -10.59
CA VAL A 240 8.23 -4.06 -9.77
C VAL A 240 7.69 -2.79 -9.12
N LEU A 241 6.98 -1.94 -9.87
CA LEU A 241 6.38 -0.70 -9.36
C LEU A 241 5.32 -0.97 -8.28
N ALA A 242 4.52 -2.02 -8.43
CA ALA A 242 3.56 -2.44 -7.40
C ALA A 242 4.26 -2.90 -6.12
N SER A 243 5.35 -3.66 -6.26
CA SER A 243 6.18 -4.09 -5.13
C SER A 243 6.84 -2.89 -4.43
N LEU A 244 7.32 -1.91 -5.21
CA LEU A 244 7.86 -0.64 -4.73
C LEU A 244 6.81 0.18 -3.96
N ALA A 245 5.58 0.25 -4.48
CA ALA A 245 4.47 0.95 -3.83
C ALA A 245 4.06 0.29 -2.49
N LYS A 246 4.07 -1.04 -2.42
CA LYS A 246 3.87 -1.78 -1.16
C LYS A 246 4.98 -1.48 -0.15
N MET A 247 6.23 -1.46 -0.61
CA MET A 247 7.39 -1.13 0.21
C MET A 247 7.27 0.28 0.82
N ASN A 248 6.91 1.27 0.00
CA ASN A 248 6.64 2.65 0.42
C ASN A 248 5.61 2.72 1.56
N LEU A 249 4.45 2.07 1.36
CA LEU A 249 3.37 2.14 2.32
C LEU A 249 3.75 1.48 3.66
N LEU A 250 4.48 0.36 3.61
CA LEU A 250 5.02 -0.29 4.81
C LEU A 250 5.99 0.63 5.54
N ILE A 251 6.91 1.29 4.83
CA ILE A 251 7.88 2.19 5.45
C ILE A 251 7.15 3.35 6.16
N LYS A 252 6.11 3.93 5.54
CA LYS A 252 5.27 4.94 6.17
C LYS A 252 4.62 4.43 7.45
N ILE A 253 4.08 3.23 7.44
CA ILE A 253 3.46 2.61 8.63
C ILE A 253 4.50 2.40 9.73
N LEU A 254 5.66 1.83 9.39
CA LEU A 254 6.74 1.60 10.35
C LEU A 254 7.27 2.92 10.94
N GLU A 255 7.36 3.99 10.15
CA GLU A 255 7.75 5.31 10.64
C GLU A 255 6.68 5.93 11.56
N GLN A 256 5.40 5.82 11.21
CA GLN A 256 4.30 6.23 12.09
C GLN A 256 4.34 5.46 13.42
N VAL A 257 4.61 4.16 13.37
CA VAL A 257 4.70 3.31 14.56
C VAL A 257 5.94 3.66 15.39
N ARG A 258 7.11 3.90 14.78
CA ARG A 258 8.32 4.37 15.49
C ARG A 258 8.14 5.73 16.16
N SER A 259 7.29 6.60 15.60
CA SER A 259 6.90 7.85 16.24
C SER A 259 5.94 7.69 17.42
N SER A 260 5.50 6.46 17.70
CA SER A 260 4.55 6.11 18.76
C SER A 260 5.16 5.14 19.80
N THR A 261 4.49 4.95 20.93
CA THR A 261 4.89 4.02 21.99
C THR A 261 4.45 2.57 21.75
N LEU A 262 4.03 2.21 20.53
CA LEU A 262 3.44 0.91 20.21
C LEU A 262 4.51 -0.17 19.99
N THR A 263 4.32 -1.34 20.60
CA THR A 263 5.20 -2.50 20.43
C THR A 263 4.73 -3.36 19.26
N VAL A 264 5.61 -3.59 18.28
CA VAL A 264 5.38 -4.49 17.15
C VAL A 264 5.86 -5.89 17.55
N THR A 265 4.95 -6.86 17.61
CA THR A 265 5.23 -8.20 18.16
C THR A 265 5.44 -9.28 17.12
N SER A 266 4.84 -9.17 15.94
CA SER A 266 5.09 -10.10 14.84
C SER A 266 4.99 -9.41 13.49
N SER A 267 5.89 -9.78 12.58
CA SER A 267 5.78 -9.44 11.17
C SER A 267 5.63 -10.75 10.40
N SER A 268 4.52 -10.97 9.73
CA SER A 268 4.42 -12.00 8.69
C SER A 268 4.08 -11.31 7.35
N TYR A 269 4.24 -12.05 6.25
CA TYR A 269 4.21 -11.54 4.88
C TYR A 269 3.02 -10.63 4.53
N ASN A 270 1.85 -10.92 5.12
CA ASN A 270 0.63 -10.14 4.91
C ASN A 270 0.11 -9.50 6.19
N GLU A 271 0.80 -9.62 7.32
CA GLU A 271 0.23 -9.30 8.63
C GLU A 271 1.27 -8.68 9.56
N LEU A 272 0.99 -7.47 10.05
CA LEU A 272 1.75 -6.84 11.13
C LEU A 272 0.94 -6.89 12.41
N SER A 273 1.54 -7.37 13.50
CA SER A 273 0.87 -7.41 14.81
C SER A 273 1.31 -6.25 15.70
N PHE A 274 0.33 -5.57 16.30
CA PHE A 274 0.52 -4.41 17.17
C PHE A 274 -0.12 -4.64 18.53
N GLU A 275 0.63 -4.38 19.59
CA GLU A 275 0.09 -4.28 20.94
C GLU A 275 -0.25 -2.81 21.24
N VAL A 276 -1.54 -2.54 21.38
CA VAL A 276 -2.06 -1.18 21.60
C VAL A 276 -2.32 -0.91 23.08
N HIS A 277 -2.86 -1.90 23.79
CA HIS A 277 -3.14 -1.85 25.22
C HIS A 277 -3.23 -3.29 25.77
N PRO A 278 -2.81 -3.57 27.03
CA PRO A 278 -2.91 -4.91 27.64
C PRO A 278 -4.33 -5.51 27.71
N TYR A 279 -5.35 -4.66 27.60
CA TYR A 279 -6.76 -5.08 27.57
C TYR A 279 -7.12 -5.86 26.29
N TYR A 280 -6.48 -5.52 25.17
CA TYR A 280 -6.74 -6.13 23.87
C TYR A 280 -5.73 -7.25 23.60
N LYS A 281 -6.14 -8.24 22.80
CA LYS A 281 -5.17 -9.08 22.09
C LYS A 281 -4.47 -8.24 21.00
N PRO A 282 -3.28 -8.68 20.53
CA PRO A 282 -2.58 -7.96 19.47
C PRO A 282 -3.46 -7.76 18.23
N PHE A 283 -3.55 -6.51 17.76
CA PHE A 283 -4.24 -6.17 16.52
C PHE A 283 -3.37 -6.55 15.33
N ILE A 284 -4.01 -6.86 14.21
CA ILE A 284 -3.33 -7.37 13.01
C ILE A 284 -3.63 -6.45 11.84
N LEU A 285 -2.62 -5.80 11.26
CA LEU A 285 -2.79 -5.03 10.04
C LEU A 285 -2.46 -5.90 8.83
N ARG A 286 -3.42 -6.07 7.92
CA ARG A 286 -3.28 -6.91 6.73
C ARG A 286 -3.46 -6.15 5.44
N VAL A 287 -2.73 -6.53 4.39
CA VAL A 287 -2.97 -5.99 3.04
C VAL A 287 -4.28 -6.56 2.50
N GLN A 288 -5.14 -5.73 1.92
CA GLN A 288 -6.39 -6.21 1.29
C GLN A 288 -6.07 -7.06 0.05
N SER A 289 -6.80 -8.16 -0.09
CA SER A 289 -6.73 -9.04 -1.26
C SER A 289 -7.12 -8.32 -2.56
N ASP A 290 -8.13 -7.45 -2.48
CA ASP A 290 -8.77 -6.81 -3.64
C ASP A 290 -8.10 -5.49 -4.03
N ASN A 291 -7.45 -4.83 -3.05
CA ASN A 291 -6.65 -3.64 -3.27
C ASN A 291 -5.29 -3.81 -2.58
N ASN A 292 -4.30 -4.21 -3.37
CA ASN A 292 -2.91 -4.42 -2.95
C ASN A 292 -2.22 -3.18 -2.33
N LEU A 293 -2.90 -2.01 -2.33
CA LEU A 293 -2.44 -0.74 -1.78
C LEU A 293 -3.22 -0.31 -0.53
N ALA A 294 -4.21 -1.09 -0.07
CA ALA A 294 -5.01 -0.79 1.12
C ALA A 294 -4.71 -1.75 2.27
N PHE A 295 -4.68 -1.23 3.49
CA PHE A 295 -4.49 -2.01 4.71
C PHE A 295 -5.80 -2.08 5.50
N VAL A 296 -6.05 -3.24 6.10
CA VAL A 296 -7.19 -3.50 6.98
C VAL A 296 -6.67 -3.85 8.36
N LEU A 297 -7.17 -3.15 9.37
CA LEU A 297 -6.99 -3.51 10.76
C LEU A 297 -7.89 -4.70 11.11
N GLY A 298 -7.33 -5.72 11.71
CA GLY A 298 -8.01 -6.91 12.21
C GLY A 298 -7.84 -7.00 13.73
N ALA A 299 -8.87 -7.51 14.41
CA ALA A 299 -8.77 -7.89 15.80
C ALA A 299 -7.99 -9.21 15.94
N GLY A 300 -7.34 -9.42 17.09
CA GLY A 300 -6.68 -10.69 17.39
C GLY A 300 -7.66 -11.87 17.44
N ALA A 301 -7.16 -13.09 17.26
CA ALA A 301 -8.01 -14.29 17.24
C ALA A 301 -8.76 -14.48 18.58
N GLY A 302 -10.08 -14.61 18.52
CA GLY A 302 -10.96 -14.78 19.69
C GLY A 302 -11.04 -13.53 20.56
N GLU A 303 -10.98 -12.35 19.96
CA GLU A 303 -11.23 -11.07 20.63
C GLU A 303 -12.73 -10.92 20.98
N LYS A 304 -13.07 -10.01 21.90
CA LYS A 304 -14.47 -9.73 22.24
C LYS A 304 -15.22 -9.14 21.04
N GLY A 305 -16.47 -9.56 20.83
CA GLY A 305 -17.30 -9.09 19.69
C GLY A 305 -17.47 -7.57 19.61
N ASN A 306 -17.48 -6.86 20.73
CA ASN A 306 -17.54 -5.39 20.76
C ASN A 306 -16.28 -4.74 20.15
N VAL A 307 -15.11 -5.35 20.35
CA VAL A 307 -13.84 -4.89 19.78
C VAL A 307 -13.82 -5.18 18.27
N GLU A 308 -14.35 -6.33 17.83
CA GLU A 308 -14.47 -6.62 16.41
C GLU A 308 -15.36 -5.61 15.67
N ILE A 309 -16.47 -5.19 16.28
CA ILE A 309 -17.37 -4.16 15.72
C ILE A 309 -16.62 -2.83 15.62
N LEU A 310 -15.88 -2.45 16.67
CA LEU A 310 -15.08 -1.23 16.69
C LEU A 310 -14.02 -1.23 15.57
N VAL A 311 -13.32 -2.34 15.39
CA VAL A 311 -12.33 -2.50 14.30
C VAL A 311 -12.98 -2.35 12.92
N ARG A 312 -14.17 -2.92 12.70
CA ARG A 312 -14.90 -2.74 11.43
C ARG A 312 -15.25 -1.28 11.17
N LEU A 313 -15.66 -0.54 12.20
CA LEU A 313 -15.93 0.90 12.10
C LEU A 313 -14.66 1.69 11.78
N LEU A 314 -13.55 1.37 12.45
CA LEU A 314 -12.27 2.01 12.22
C LEU A 314 -11.78 1.79 10.79
N ASN A 315 -11.91 0.58 10.23
CA ASN A 315 -11.53 0.32 8.83
C ASN A 315 -12.30 1.18 7.84
N ARG A 316 -13.60 1.41 8.08
CA ARG A 316 -14.43 2.26 7.22
C ARG A 316 -13.95 3.71 7.20
N GLU A 317 -13.43 4.20 8.32
CA GLU A 317 -12.88 5.55 8.44
C GLU A 317 -11.40 5.62 8.02
N PHE A 318 -10.66 4.51 8.14
CA PHE A 318 -9.27 4.38 7.70
C PHE A 318 -9.14 4.63 6.20
N ASP A 319 -10.06 4.06 5.42
CA ASP A 319 -10.13 4.27 3.96
C ASP A 319 -10.45 5.73 3.59
N ARG A 320 -11.25 6.43 4.41
CA ARG A 320 -11.66 7.83 4.19
C ARG A 320 -10.60 8.84 4.60
N SER A 321 -9.79 8.51 5.60
CA SER A 321 -8.82 9.41 6.22
C SER A 321 -7.39 9.26 5.67
N GLY A 322 -7.23 8.52 4.57
CA GLY A 322 -5.92 8.33 3.92
C GLY A 322 -4.95 7.49 4.74
N GLY A 323 -5.46 6.55 5.55
CA GLY A 323 -4.61 5.65 6.33
C GLY A 323 -4.05 6.26 7.62
N ALA A 324 -4.83 7.07 8.34
CA ALA A 324 -4.44 7.67 9.62
C ALA A 324 -4.40 6.63 10.77
N LEU A 325 -3.45 5.71 10.73
CA LEU A 325 -3.30 4.58 11.65
C LEU A 325 -3.13 5.02 13.10
N LEU A 326 -2.36 6.10 13.33
CA LEU A 326 -2.14 6.64 14.66
C LEU A 326 -3.44 7.13 15.31
N GLY A 327 -4.36 7.70 14.53
CA GLY A 327 -5.67 8.13 15.01
C GLY A 327 -6.52 6.94 15.46
N ALA A 328 -6.50 5.86 14.68
CA ALA A 328 -7.20 4.62 15.03
C ALA A 328 -6.65 4.00 16.32
N PHE A 329 -5.32 3.95 16.49
CA PHE A 329 -4.71 3.42 17.71
C PHE A 329 -4.98 4.28 18.94
N ARG A 330 -4.94 5.62 18.81
CA ARG A 330 -5.34 6.51 19.91
C ARG A 330 -6.80 6.29 20.31
N TYR A 331 -7.68 6.16 19.32
CA TYR A 331 -9.09 5.89 19.58
C TYR A 331 -9.30 4.55 20.31
N LEU A 332 -8.59 3.50 19.87
CA LEU A 332 -8.60 2.21 20.56
C LEU A 332 -8.18 2.35 22.03
N GLN A 333 -7.08 3.06 22.30
CA GLN A 333 -6.62 3.32 23.68
C GLN A 333 -7.67 4.06 24.52
N GLU A 334 -8.32 5.09 23.97
CA GLU A 334 -9.35 5.86 24.67
C GLU A 334 -10.63 5.03 24.93
N THR A 335 -10.96 4.06 24.07
CA THR A 335 -12.14 3.20 24.26
C THR A 335 -11.98 2.12 25.33
N VAL A 336 -10.75 1.83 25.78
CA VAL A 336 -10.49 0.80 26.81
C VAL A 336 -11.33 1.05 28.05
N SER A 337 -11.38 2.28 28.56
CA SER A 337 -12.12 2.61 29.79
C SER A 337 -13.62 2.30 29.68
N ILE A 338 -14.19 2.37 28.48
CA ILE A 338 -15.59 2.02 28.22
C ILE A 338 -15.78 0.50 28.30
N PHE A 339 -14.89 -0.27 27.66
CA PHE A 339 -14.99 -1.73 27.68
C PHE A 339 -14.72 -2.31 29.07
N GLU A 340 -13.73 -1.79 29.80
CA GLU A 340 -13.50 -2.20 31.19
C GLU A 340 -14.67 -1.89 32.11
N ALA A 341 -15.34 -0.75 31.90
CA ALA A 341 -16.55 -0.41 32.65
C ALA A 341 -17.70 -1.36 32.31
N ALA A 342 -17.89 -1.71 31.03
CA ALA A 342 -18.92 -2.65 30.60
C ALA A 342 -18.70 -4.06 31.19
N ASP A 343 -17.46 -4.55 31.16
CA ASP A 343 -17.10 -5.84 31.76
C ASP A 343 -17.36 -5.83 33.28
N ALA A 344 -16.93 -4.78 33.97
CA ALA A 344 -17.12 -4.65 35.41
C ALA A 344 -18.61 -4.60 35.80
N VAL A 345 -19.46 -3.93 35.00
CA VAL A 345 -20.91 -3.94 35.20
C VAL A 345 -21.48 -5.35 35.03
N GLN A 346 -21.04 -6.08 34.01
CA GLN A 346 -21.51 -7.45 33.76
C GLN A 346 -21.12 -8.39 34.92
N GLU A 347 -19.91 -8.25 35.45
CA GLU A 347 -19.41 -9.03 36.58
C GLU A 347 -20.17 -8.71 37.88
N GLU A 348 -20.37 -7.42 38.18
CA GLU A 348 -21.12 -6.96 39.36
C GLU A 348 -22.63 -7.28 39.28
N LEU A 349 -23.18 -7.46 38.07
CA LEU A 349 -24.57 -7.91 37.87
C LEU A 349 -24.74 -9.44 37.94
N ALA A 350 -23.66 -10.23 37.99
CA ALA A 350 -23.77 -11.69 38.08
C ALA A 350 -24.64 -12.17 39.28
N PRO A 351 -24.51 -11.60 40.50
CA PRO A 351 -25.39 -11.92 41.63
C PRO A 351 -26.87 -11.58 41.37
N ALA A 352 -27.14 -10.55 40.56
CA ALA A 352 -28.50 -10.07 40.29
C ALA A 352 -29.34 -11.07 39.49
N HIS A 353 -28.69 -11.98 38.75
CA HIS A 353 -29.37 -13.04 37.99
C HIS A 353 -30.21 -13.96 38.88
N LYS A 354 -29.90 -14.05 40.17
CA LYS A 354 -30.71 -14.81 41.15
C LYS A 354 -32.11 -14.20 41.36
N TYR A 355 -32.26 -12.88 41.22
CA TYR A 355 -33.56 -12.21 41.37
C TYR A 355 -34.43 -12.30 40.12
N VAL A 356 -33.84 -12.55 38.94
CA VAL A 356 -34.59 -12.75 37.68
C VAL A 356 -35.36 -14.09 37.69
N LEU A 357 -34.86 -15.10 38.41
CA LEU A 357 -35.44 -16.45 38.44
C LEU A 357 -36.54 -16.66 39.48
N GLN A 358 -36.70 -15.77 40.48
CA GLN A 358 -37.66 -15.97 41.57
C GLN A 358 -39.10 -15.58 41.23
N ASN A 359 -39.37 -14.95 40.09
CA ASN A 359 -40.70 -14.44 39.70
C ASN A 359 -41.51 -15.37 38.75
N ILE A 360 -41.12 -16.63 38.54
CA ILE A 360 -41.76 -17.53 37.56
C ILE A 360 -42.73 -18.54 38.21
N SER A 361 -43.48 -18.14 39.24
CA SER A 361 -44.62 -18.92 39.75
C SER A 361 -45.93 -18.16 39.54
N GLY A 362 -46.39 -18.12 38.28
CA GLY A 362 -47.64 -17.50 37.87
C GLY A 362 -47.58 -17.06 36.41
N ALA A 363 -48.65 -17.27 35.65
CA ALA A 363 -48.78 -17.04 34.20
C ALA A 363 -48.01 -15.82 33.64
N PRO A 364 -47.53 -15.86 32.38
CA PRO A 364 -46.65 -14.83 31.81
C PRO A 364 -47.39 -13.50 31.70
N LYS A 365 -47.35 -12.70 32.75
CA LYS A 365 -47.66 -11.27 32.66
C LYS A 365 -46.65 -10.68 31.70
N LYS A 366 -47.11 -9.92 30.70
CA LYS A 366 -46.24 -9.09 29.84
C LYS A 366 -45.19 -8.44 30.72
N ILE A 367 -43.92 -8.80 30.55
CA ILE A 367 -42.81 -8.15 31.23
C ILE A 367 -42.80 -6.72 30.69
N GLN A 368 -43.37 -5.78 31.44
CA GLN A 368 -43.09 -4.37 31.20
C GLN A 368 -41.63 -4.17 31.57
N HIS A 369 -40.77 -4.05 30.56
CA HIS A 369 -39.37 -3.75 30.75
C HIS A 369 -39.26 -2.29 31.22
N ASP A 370 -39.29 -2.08 32.52
CA ASP A 370 -38.86 -0.82 33.11
C ASP A 370 -37.40 -0.57 32.70
N LYS A 371 -37.16 0.56 32.03
CA LYS A 371 -35.86 0.87 31.42
C LYS A 371 -35.23 2.08 32.09
N ILE A 372 -34.09 1.85 32.73
CA ILE A 372 -33.18 2.90 33.17
C ILE A 372 -32.04 2.96 32.14
N THR A 373 -31.82 4.15 31.58
CA THR A 373 -30.85 4.41 30.50
C THR A 373 -29.76 5.35 31.00
N PHE A 374 -28.51 4.95 30.83
CA PHE A 374 -27.35 5.81 31.05
C PHE A 374 -26.68 6.07 29.71
N SER A 375 -26.64 7.33 29.31
CA SER A 375 -26.11 7.75 28.01
C SER A 375 -24.68 8.24 28.18
N VAL A 376 -23.71 7.56 27.56
CA VAL A 376 -22.28 7.91 27.61
C VAL A 376 -21.83 8.40 26.23
N SER A 377 -21.17 9.56 26.18
CA SER A 377 -20.68 10.16 24.93
C SER A 377 -19.36 10.91 25.15
N PHE A 378 -18.46 10.89 24.17
CA PHE A 378 -17.23 11.67 24.24
C PHE A 378 -17.50 13.17 24.03
N LYS A 379 -16.79 14.01 24.79
CA LYS A 379 -16.87 15.46 24.71
C LYS A 379 -15.47 16.08 24.81
N LYS A 380 -15.11 16.95 23.87
CA LYS A 380 -13.86 17.70 23.94
C LYS A 380 -13.99 18.85 24.94
N ASP A 381 -13.01 19.00 25.80
CA ASP A 381 -12.87 20.20 26.62
C ASP A 381 -12.44 21.37 25.73
N ARG A 382 -13.37 22.31 25.51
CA ARG A 382 -13.13 23.52 24.71
C ARG A 382 -12.46 24.65 25.50
N PHE A 383 -12.35 24.50 26.83
CA PHE A 383 -11.88 25.54 27.73
C PHE A 383 -10.45 25.27 28.26
N ALA A 384 -9.98 24.03 28.20
CA ALA A 384 -8.61 23.68 28.55
C ALA A 384 -7.59 24.11 27.48
N LYS A 385 -6.42 24.61 27.92
CA LYS A 385 -5.28 24.94 27.04
C LYS A 385 -4.81 23.73 26.22
N ASN A 386 -4.86 22.54 26.82
CA ASN A 386 -4.66 21.27 26.14
C ASN A 386 -6.03 20.61 25.99
N GLN A 387 -6.50 20.44 24.75
CA GLN A 387 -7.79 19.79 24.47
C GLN A 387 -7.77 18.37 25.01
N LYS A 388 -8.45 18.16 26.15
CA LYS A 388 -8.62 16.86 26.77
C LYS A 388 -9.93 16.23 26.30
N LEU A 389 -9.91 14.93 26.03
CA LEU A 389 -11.14 14.18 25.75
C LEU A 389 -11.76 13.74 27.09
N LEU A 390 -13.01 14.16 27.31
CA LEU A 390 -13.80 13.86 28.49
C LEU A 390 -14.99 12.98 28.10
N LEU A 391 -15.63 12.36 29.09
CA LEU A 391 -16.88 11.64 28.92
C LEU A 391 -18.03 12.44 29.50
N LYS A 392 -19.07 12.63 28.70
CA LYS A 392 -20.39 13.03 29.18
C LYS A 392 -21.18 11.77 29.53
N PHE A 393 -21.44 11.58 30.82
CA PHE A 393 -22.37 10.61 31.38
C PHE A 393 -23.71 11.30 31.67
N SER A 394 -24.82 10.82 31.12
CA SER A 394 -26.14 11.47 31.20
C SER A 394 -27.20 10.52 31.73
N MET A 395 -27.99 11.00 32.69
CA MET A 395 -29.17 10.32 33.23
C MET A 395 -30.49 10.96 32.80
N LYS A 396 -30.46 11.95 31.89
CA LYS A 396 -31.62 12.76 31.50
C LYS A 396 -32.81 11.94 31.01
N ASP A 397 -32.55 10.86 30.29
CA ASP A 397 -33.59 10.00 29.69
C ASP A 397 -34.44 9.26 30.74
N ASN A 398 -33.96 9.23 31.99
CA ASN A 398 -34.66 8.61 33.11
C ASN A 398 -35.70 9.51 33.77
N PHE A 399 -35.73 10.81 33.44
CA PHE A 399 -36.69 11.75 34.00
C PHE A 399 -38.04 11.66 33.28
N ASN A 400 -38.78 10.59 33.59
CA ASN A 400 -40.10 10.33 33.03
C ASN A 400 -41.04 9.76 34.10
N SER A 401 -42.35 9.83 33.86
CA SER A 401 -43.37 9.40 34.82
C SER A 401 -43.31 7.90 35.15
N GLN A 402 -42.75 7.08 34.26
CA GLN A 402 -42.62 5.63 34.46
C GLN A 402 -41.54 5.29 35.48
N ASN A 403 -40.51 6.12 35.58
CA ASN A 403 -39.36 5.89 36.46
C ASN A 403 -39.50 6.52 37.86
N ILE A 404 -40.59 7.25 38.15
CA ILE A 404 -40.84 7.88 39.46
C ILE A 404 -40.85 6.85 40.59
N LYS A 405 -41.34 5.62 40.32
CA LYS A 405 -41.36 4.51 41.28
C LYS A 405 -39.96 4.10 41.76
N PHE A 406 -38.90 4.44 41.04
CA PHE A 406 -37.51 4.12 41.38
C PHE A 406 -36.80 5.26 42.13
N LYS A 407 -37.54 6.16 42.80
CA LYS A 407 -36.97 7.31 43.52
C LYS A 407 -35.82 6.92 44.48
N LYS A 408 -36.02 5.89 45.31
CA LYS A 408 -35.00 5.41 46.27
C LYS A 408 -33.72 4.92 45.58
N LEU A 409 -33.86 4.27 44.41
CA LEU A 409 -32.72 3.84 43.60
C LEU A 409 -31.93 5.05 43.07
N PHE A 410 -32.62 6.05 42.51
CA PHE A 410 -31.95 7.26 42.04
C PHE A 410 -31.26 8.01 43.19
N GLU A 411 -31.87 8.11 44.37
CA GLU A 411 -31.24 8.69 45.57
C GLU A 411 -29.94 7.97 45.93
N SER A 412 -29.94 6.63 45.91
CA SER A 412 -28.72 5.82 46.14
C SER A 412 -27.66 6.06 45.06
N ILE A 413 -28.05 6.06 43.78
CA ILE A 413 -27.15 6.38 42.66
C ILE A 413 -26.53 7.78 42.80
N PHE A 414 -27.31 8.78 43.21
CA PHE A 414 -26.81 10.14 43.45
C PHE A 414 -25.86 10.21 44.65
N ALA A 415 -26.08 9.40 45.70
CA ALA A 415 -25.16 9.29 46.82
C ALA A 415 -23.81 8.71 46.36
N GLU A 416 -23.82 7.62 45.59
CA GLU A 416 -22.61 7.03 45.04
C GLU A 416 -21.86 7.96 44.07
N LEU A 417 -22.59 8.72 43.23
CA LEU A 417 -22.02 9.77 42.38
C LEU A 417 -21.30 10.86 43.20
N ASN A 418 -21.79 11.16 44.41
CA ASN A 418 -21.14 12.13 45.29
C ASN A 418 -19.83 11.59 45.87
N GLU A 419 -19.77 10.30 46.20
CA GLU A 419 -18.52 9.66 46.66
C GLU A 419 -17.47 9.62 45.55
N VAL A 420 -17.85 9.26 44.32
CA VAL A 420 -16.91 9.32 43.17
C VAL A 420 -16.41 10.74 42.91
N HIS A 421 -17.27 11.75 43.11
CA HIS A 421 -16.84 13.14 42.99
C HIS A 421 -15.79 13.53 44.04
N LYS A 422 -15.94 13.05 45.29
CA LYS A 422 -14.91 13.27 46.33
C LYS A 422 -13.59 12.59 45.95
N ASP A 423 -13.65 11.35 45.45
CA ASP A 423 -12.48 10.61 44.98
C ASP A 423 -11.77 11.34 43.83
N ALA A 424 -12.55 11.91 42.89
CA ALA A 424 -12.02 12.69 41.77
C ALA A 424 -11.29 13.95 42.23
N ILE A 425 -11.85 14.68 43.21
CA ILE A 425 -11.20 15.87 43.81
C ILE A 425 -9.85 15.48 44.43
N ALA A 426 -9.79 14.36 45.17
CA ALA A 426 -8.55 13.89 45.79
C ALA A 426 -7.46 13.55 44.75
N LYS A 427 -7.86 13.01 43.60
CA LYS A 427 -6.95 12.62 42.51
C LYS A 427 -6.66 13.73 41.49
N LYS A 428 -7.30 14.90 41.64
CA LYS A 428 -7.29 16.00 40.66
C LYS A 428 -7.83 15.60 39.28
N ASP A 429 -8.76 14.65 39.25
CA ASP A 429 -9.49 14.28 38.04
C ASP A 429 -10.65 15.24 37.80
N THR A 430 -11.02 15.45 36.53
CA THR A 430 -12.15 16.27 36.13
C THR A 430 -13.46 15.54 36.45
N PHE A 431 -14.32 16.16 37.26
CA PHE A 431 -15.70 15.73 37.48
C PHE A 431 -16.59 16.98 37.60
N MET A 432 -17.34 17.29 36.54
CA MET A 432 -18.26 18.44 36.50
C MET A 432 -19.70 17.96 36.54
N LYS A 433 -20.49 18.50 37.48
CA LYS A 433 -21.93 18.23 37.59
C LYS A 433 -22.74 19.29 36.82
N LEU A 434 -23.56 18.83 35.89
CA LEU A 434 -24.47 19.62 35.06
C LEU A 434 -25.88 19.06 35.21
N TYR A 435 -26.42 19.15 36.44
CA TYR A 435 -27.72 18.61 36.82
C TYR A 435 -27.79 17.08 36.63
N TYR A 436 -28.38 16.59 35.54
CA TYR A 436 -28.41 15.16 35.18
C TYR A 436 -27.31 14.72 34.19
N ASP A 437 -26.52 15.68 33.71
CA ASP A 437 -25.32 15.44 32.92
C ASP A 437 -24.08 15.55 33.82
N PHE A 438 -23.11 14.69 33.60
CA PHE A 438 -21.84 14.67 34.31
C PHE A 438 -20.73 14.64 33.27
N VAL A 439 -19.77 15.55 33.36
CA VAL A 439 -18.59 15.55 32.48
C VAL A 439 -17.39 15.10 33.30
N ILE A 440 -16.89 13.91 33.00
CA ILE A 440 -15.90 13.21 33.80
C ILE A 440 -14.67 12.82 32.97
N ASP A 441 -13.54 12.61 33.64
CA ASP A 441 -12.40 11.93 33.05
C ASP A 441 -12.71 10.46 32.75
N CYS A 442 -12.09 9.91 31.69
CA CYS A 442 -12.31 8.52 31.26
C CYS A 442 -11.98 7.50 32.37
N SER A 443 -10.97 7.78 33.19
CA SER A 443 -10.55 6.97 34.34
C SER A 443 -11.65 6.77 35.39
N LEU A 444 -12.62 7.70 35.47
CA LEU A 444 -13.68 7.68 36.46
C LEU A 444 -14.90 6.85 36.04
N LEU A 445 -15.00 6.46 34.76
CA LEU A 445 -16.17 5.73 34.26
C LEU A 445 -16.33 4.36 34.94
N LYS A 446 -15.28 3.54 34.97
CA LYS A 446 -15.31 2.21 35.59
C LYS A 446 -15.71 2.25 37.08
N PRO A 447 -15.04 3.02 37.96
CA PRO A 447 -15.42 3.07 39.38
C PRO A 447 -16.83 3.62 39.58
N LEU A 448 -17.26 4.58 38.74
CA LEU A 448 -18.62 5.09 38.77
C LEU A 448 -19.65 4.00 38.44
N MET A 449 -19.46 3.29 37.34
CA MET A 449 -20.40 2.25 36.89
C MET A 449 -20.50 1.09 37.88
N ILE A 450 -19.38 0.68 38.52
CA ILE A 450 -19.39 -0.33 39.58
C ILE A 450 -20.30 0.09 40.74
N ARG A 451 -20.15 1.32 41.24
CA ARG A 451 -20.95 1.82 42.35
C ARG A 451 -22.43 1.95 41.99
N ILE A 452 -22.75 2.45 40.80
CA ILE A 452 -24.13 2.51 40.30
C ILE A 452 -24.74 1.10 40.21
N THR A 453 -23.99 0.13 39.71
CA THR A 453 -24.45 -1.27 39.65
C THR A 453 -24.70 -1.84 41.04
N ARG A 454 -23.83 -1.58 42.02
CA ARG A 454 -24.05 -2.04 43.40
C ARG A 454 -25.32 -1.45 44.02
N ALA A 455 -25.55 -0.15 43.84
CA ALA A 455 -26.79 0.50 44.25
C ALA A 455 -28.02 -0.17 43.62
N PHE A 456 -27.91 -0.61 42.36
CA PHE A 456 -28.96 -1.36 41.68
C PHE A 456 -29.20 -2.74 42.30
N VAL A 457 -28.14 -3.50 42.57
CA VAL A 457 -28.22 -4.83 43.19
C VAL A 457 -28.80 -4.74 44.60
N GLU A 458 -28.38 -3.76 45.40
CA GLU A 458 -28.92 -3.52 46.74
C GLU A 458 -30.40 -3.15 46.72
N PHE A 459 -30.80 -2.31 45.75
CA PHE A 459 -32.21 -1.96 45.56
C PHE A 459 -33.07 -3.18 45.21
N LEU A 460 -32.56 -4.11 44.38
CA LEU A 460 -33.25 -5.35 44.06
C LEU A 460 -33.36 -6.31 45.26
N GLY A 461 -32.36 -6.31 46.15
CA GLY A 461 -32.35 -7.13 47.36
C GLY A 461 -33.18 -6.58 48.53
N SER A 462 -33.60 -5.31 48.45
CA SER A 462 -34.35 -4.64 49.50
C SER A 462 -35.87 -4.89 49.35
N PRO A 463 -36.63 -5.16 50.43
CA PRO A 463 -38.08 -5.26 50.33
C PRO A 463 -38.67 -3.93 49.85
N GLN A 464 -39.35 -3.96 48.70
CA GLN A 464 -39.98 -2.78 48.11
C GLN A 464 -41.24 -2.44 48.89
N SER A 465 -41.15 -1.40 49.74
CA SER A 465 -42.24 -0.81 50.53
C SER A 465 -43.14 0.09 49.70
#